data_AF-A0A8I1V453-F1
#
_entry.id   AF-A0A8I1V453-F1
#
_cell.length_a   1.000
_cell.length_b   1.000
_cell.length_c   1.000
_cell.angle_alpha   90.00
_cell.angle_beta   90.00
_cell.angle_gamma   90.00
#
_symmetry.space_group_name_H-M   'P 1'
#
loop_
_entity.id
_entity.type
_entity.pdbx_description
1 polymer ?
#
loop_
_entity_poly.entity_id
_entity_poly.type
_entity_poly.pdbx_seq_one_letter_code
_entity_poly.pdbx_strand_id
1 'polypeptide(L)'
;MSDFTVVKEGTWLYDGTVPTGVRIVSCSIRYGSGDWKDPPEIQADQTAPGFDVQWASPTTPRHFWKYPSAVFPTLEAAIAYAEQAAWASSTLKWCQF
;
A
#
# COMPACT_ATOMS: atom_id res chain seq x y z
N MET A 1 10.36 1.74 -14.84
CA MET A 1 8.98 1.42 -14.43
C MET A 1 9.10 0.61 -13.16
N SER A 2 8.43 1.00 -12.08
CA SER A 2 8.40 0.21 -10.85
C SER A 2 7.69 -1.11 -11.16
N ASP A 3 8.39 -2.23 -11.04
CA ASP A 3 7.82 -3.55 -11.22
C ASP A 3 6.92 -3.85 -10.02
N PHE A 4 5.61 -3.94 -10.25
CA PHE A 4 4.68 -4.31 -9.20
C PHE A 4 3.56 -5.20 -9.73
N THR A 5 3.14 -6.16 -8.90
CA THR A 5 2.00 -7.03 -9.18
C THR A 5 0.94 -6.82 -8.13
N VAL A 6 -0.31 -6.67 -8.55
CA VAL A 6 -1.44 -6.62 -7.62
C VAL A 6 -1.67 -8.03 -7.05
N VAL A 7 -1.58 -8.17 -5.73
CA VAL A 7 -1.74 -9.46 -5.04
C VAL A 7 -3.02 -9.55 -4.21
N LYS A 8 -3.63 -8.39 -3.88
CA LYS A 8 -4.91 -8.33 -3.18
C LYS A 8 -5.64 -7.05 -3.53
N GLU A 9 -6.96 -7.11 -3.63
CA GLU A 9 -7.82 -5.95 -3.87
C GLU A 9 -9.02 -5.96 -2.93
N GLY A 10 -9.53 -4.77 -2.65
CA GLY A 10 -10.69 -4.56 -1.80
C GLY A 10 -11.29 -3.18 -2.00
N THR A 11 -12.31 -2.88 -1.21
CA THR A 11 -12.98 -1.58 -1.19
C THR A 11 -13.30 -1.22 0.25
N TRP A 12 -13.22 0.07 0.57
CA TRP A 12 -13.65 0.65 1.84
C TRP A 12 -14.55 1.86 1.57
N LEU A 13 -15.23 2.39 2.59
CA LEU A 13 -16.07 3.58 2.43
C LEU A 13 -15.36 4.80 2.99
N TYR A 14 -14.93 5.71 2.12
CA TYR A 14 -14.45 7.03 2.51
C TYR A 14 -15.60 7.83 3.11
N ASP A 15 -15.37 8.44 4.27
CA ASP A 15 -16.39 9.13 5.07
C ASP A 15 -17.66 8.29 5.29
N GLY A 16 -17.49 6.96 5.40
CA GLY A 16 -18.58 6.01 5.59
C GLY A 16 -19.56 5.87 4.41
N THR A 17 -19.33 6.56 3.29
CA THR A 17 -20.33 6.67 2.22
C THR A 17 -19.79 6.42 0.81
N VAL A 18 -18.53 6.78 0.51
CA VAL A 18 -17.99 6.72 -0.85
C VAL A 18 -17.14 5.47 -1.06
N PRO A 19 -17.57 4.50 -1.89
CA PRO A 19 -16.78 3.30 -2.19
C PRO A 19 -15.46 3.65 -2.84
N THR A 20 -14.36 3.35 -2.15
CA THR A 20 -13.00 3.70 -2.52
C THR A 20 -12.14 2.44 -2.56
N GLY A 21 -11.37 2.26 -3.64
CA GLY A 21 -10.52 1.09 -3.82
C GLY A 21 -9.34 1.06 -2.85
N VAL A 22 -8.97 -0.14 -2.45
CA VAL A 22 -7.68 -0.44 -1.83
C VAL A 22 -7.07 -1.65 -2.52
N ARG A 23 -5.76 -1.65 -2.67
CA ARG A 23 -5.03 -2.81 -3.18
C ARG A 23 -3.72 -2.99 -2.44
N ILE A 24 -3.25 -4.23 -2.42
CA ILE A 24 -1.90 -4.58 -1.98
C ILE A 24 -1.13 -5.01 -3.22
N VAL A 25 0.07 -4.46 -3.39
CA VAL A 25 0.95 -4.79 -4.50
C VAL A 25 2.26 -5.36 -3.97
N SER A 26 2.80 -6.39 -4.61
CA SER A 26 4.18 -6.82 -4.41
C SER A 26 5.11 -5.93 -5.22
N CYS A 27 6.26 -5.55 -4.67
CA CYS A 27 7.26 -4.72 -5.33
C CYS A 27 8.66 -5.03 -4.77
N SER A 28 9.70 -4.57 -5.47
CA SER A 28 11.11 -4.92 -5.19
C SER A 28 11.96 -3.77 -4.69
N ILE A 29 11.40 -2.57 -4.53
CA ILE A 29 12.14 -1.38 -4.09
C ILE A 29 11.49 -0.82 -2.84
N ARG A 30 12.29 -0.67 -1.77
CA ARG A 30 11.96 0.16 -0.62
C ARG A 30 12.69 1.50 -0.80
N TYR A 31 11.93 2.57 -0.98
CA TYR A 31 12.54 3.90 -1.10
C TYR A 31 13.10 4.36 0.24
N GLY A 32 14.30 4.92 0.19
CA GLY A 32 14.93 5.54 1.33
C GLY A 32 14.27 6.88 1.68
N SER A 33 14.59 7.41 2.86
CA SER A 33 14.13 8.73 3.30
C SER A 33 14.73 9.86 2.46
N GLY A 34 15.93 9.63 1.89
CA GLY A 34 16.72 10.67 1.23
C GLY A 34 17.35 11.70 2.18
N ASP A 35 17.15 11.57 3.50
CA ASP A 35 17.80 12.46 4.48
C ASP A 35 19.25 12.02 4.70
N TRP A 36 20.19 12.95 4.50
CA TRP A 36 21.63 12.70 4.66
C TRP A 36 22.05 12.43 6.10
N LYS A 37 21.21 12.77 7.08
CA LYS A 37 21.45 12.50 8.51
C LYS A 37 20.99 11.12 8.92
N ASP A 38 20.16 10.47 8.14
CA ASP A 38 19.70 9.12 8.45
C ASP A 38 20.81 8.10 8.21
N PRO A 39 20.81 6.98 8.96
CA PRO A 39 21.69 5.86 8.67
C PRO A 39 21.57 5.40 7.20
N PRO A 40 22.65 4.90 6.57
CA PRO A 40 22.61 4.48 5.16
C PRO A 40 21.49 3.49 4.82
N GLU A 41 21.13 2.62 5.77
CA GLU A 41 20.04 1.65 5.70
C GLU A 41 18.62 2.26 5.77
N ILE A 42 18.50 3.56 5.98
CA ILE A 42 17.22 4.30 5.94
C ILE A 42 17.29 5.36 4.84
N GLN A 43 18.46 5.99 4.67
CA GLN A 43 18.70 7.03 3.69
C GLN A 43 18.55 6.56 2.25
N ALA A 44 19.15 5.41 1.90
CA ALA A 44 19.27 4.95 0.53
C ALA A 44 18.14 3.99 0.12
N ASP A 45 17.79 4.02 -1.17
CA ASP A 45 16.89 3.02 -1.76
C ASP A 45 17.47 1.62 -1.65
N GLN A 46 16.61 0.66 -1.33
CA GLN A 46 16.99 -0.75 -1.20
C GLN A 46 16.20 -1.62 -2.16
N THR A 47 16.92 -2.48 -2.87
CA THR A 47 16.29 -3.57 -3.63
C THR A 47 15.96 -4.69 -2.65
N ALA A 48 14.73 -4.67 -2.14
CA ALA A 48 14.20 -5.64 -1.19
C ALA A 48 12.76 -6.02 -1.59
N PRO A 49 12.43 -7.32 -1.74
CA PRO A 49 11.07 -7.73 -2.02
C PRO A 49 10.17 -7.40 -0.83
N GLY A 50 8.97 -6.92 -1.12
CA GLY A 50 7.97 -6.64 -0.11
C GLY A 50 6.64 -6.21 -0.72
N PHE A 51 5.83 -5.57 0.11
CA PHE A 51 4.46 -5.23 -0.20
C PHE A 51 4.18 -3.76 0.13
N ASP A 52 3.27 -3.18 -0.63
CA ASP A 52 2.76 -1.83 -0.44
C ASP A 52 1.23 -1.85 -0.37
N VAL A 53 0.66 -1.01 0.48
CA VAL A 53 -0.80 -0.82 0.61
C VAL A 53 -1.17 0.48 -0.05
N GLN A 54 -1.94 0.39 -1.14
CA GLN A 54 -2.31 1.54 -1.95
C GLN A 54 -3.80 1.82 -1.84
N TRP A 55 -4.09 3.07 -1.51
CA TRP A 55 -5.44 3.60 -1.39
C TRP A 55 -5.75 4.45 -2.62
N ALA A 56 -6.89 4.21 -3.26
CA ALA A 56 -7.35 5.08 -4.34
C ALA A 56 -7.88 6.41 -3.76
N SER A 57 -7.95 7.43 -4.60
CA SER A 57 -8.69 8.66 -4.25
C SER A 57 -10.20 8.40 -4.30
N PRO A 58 -11.01 8.95 -3.36
CA PRO A 58 -12.47 8.85 -3.42
C PRO A 58 -13.08 9.42 -4.71
N THR A 59 -12.43 10.43 -5.32
CA THR A 59 -12.88 11.03 -6.59
C THR A 59 -12.52 10.18 -7.82
N THR A 60 -11.58 9.26 -7.68
CA THR A 60 -11.15 8.32 -8.72
C THR A 60 -10.89 6.95 -8.10
N PRO A 61 -11.94 6.22 -7.68
CA PRO A 61 -11.86 5.10 -6.73
C PRO A 61 -11.16 3.84 -7.27
N ARG A 62 -10.71 3.85 -8.53
CA ARG A 62 -9.90 2.81 -9.17
C ARG A 62 -8.54 3.31 -9.66
N HIS A 63 -8.20 4.56 -9.38
CA HIS A 63 -6.92 5.14 -9.73
C HIS A 63 -6.02 5.15 -8.51
N PHE A 64 -4.98 4.32 -8.58
CA PHE A 64 -3.97 4.18 -7.54
C PHE A 64 -2.67 4.86 -7.99
N TRP A 65 -1.92 5.38 -7.03
CA TRP A 65 -0.57 5.86 -7.31
C TRP A 65 0.33 4.72 -7.82
N LYS A 66 1.22 5.03 -8.76
CA LYS A 66 2.07 4.06 -9.46
C LYS A 66 3.49 3.97 -8.87
N TYR A 67 3.66 4.40 -7.63
CA TYR A 67 4.95 4.47 -6.96
C TYR A 67 4.96 3.63 -5.69
N PRO A 68 4.89 2.29 -5.81
CA PRO A 68 4.90 1.41 -4.66
C PRO A 68 6.27 1.38 -3.99
N SER A 69 6.26 1.30 -2.66
CA SER A 69 7.46 1.08 -1.85
C SER A 69 7.28 -0.19 -1.03
N ALA A 70 8.30 -1.04 -0.97
CA ALA A 70 8.32 -2.30 -0.22
C ALA A 70 8.38 -2.06 1.30
N VAL A 71 7.39 -1.32 1.82
CA VAL A 71 7.26 -0.92 3.23
C VAL A 71 7.04 -2.16 4.11
N PHE A 72 6.19 -3.07 3.66
CA PHE A 72 5.86 -4.27 4.42
C PHE A 72 6.68 -5.47 3.94
N PRO A 73 7.34 -6.20 4.85
CA PRO A 73 8.15 -7.37 4.47
C PRO A 73 7.29 -8.59 4.09
N THR A 74 6.03 -8.67 4.54
CA THR A 74 5.13 -9.79 4.26
C THR A 74 3.74 -9.31 3.85
N LEU A 75 2.99 -10.17 3.15
CA LEU A 75 1.62 -9.88 2.74
C LEU A 75 0.70 -9.75 3.95
N GLU A 76 0.90 -10.58 4.98
CA GLU A 76 0.13 -10.57 6.22
C GLU A 76 0.29 -9.24 6.96
N ALA A 77 1.50 -8.67 6.98
CA ALA A 77 1.75 -7.37 7.58
C ALA A 77 1.03 -6.24 6.83
N ALA A 78 1.02 -6.29 5.50
CA ALA A 78 0.28 -5.33 4.66
C ALA A 78 -1.25 -5.45 4.85
N ILE A 79 -1.77 -6.67 4.95
CA ILE A 79 -3.20 -6.92 5.22
C ILE A 79 -3.57 -6.37 6.61
N ALA A 80 -2.80 -6.73 7.64
CA ALA A 80 -3.04 -6.29 9.01
C ALA A 80 -3.01 -4.76 9.12
N TYR A 81 -2.07 -4.10 8.43
CA TYR A 81 -2.03 -2.64 8.36
C TYR A 81 -3.29 -2.05 7.73
N ALA A 82 -3.74 -2.60 6.59
CA ALA A 82 -4.93 -2.12 5.90
C ALA A 82 -6.21 -2.32 6.74
N GLU A 83 -6.33 -3.44 7.45
CA GLU A 83 -7.46 -3.75 8.33
C GLU A 83 -7.48 -2.91 9.62
N GLN A 84 -6.32 -2.48 10.11
CA GLN A 84 -6.21 -1.63 11.29
C GLN A 84 -6.25 -0.12 10.97
N ALA A 85 -6.22 0.25 9.69
CA ALA A 85 -6.30 1.66 9.27
C ALA A 85 -7.60 2.28 9.78
N ALA A 86 -7.51 3.28 10.66
CA ALA A 86 -8.66 3.83 11.39
C ALA A 86 -9.79 4.34 10.47
N TRP A 87 -9.45 4.82 9.27
CA TRP A 87 -10.42 5.29 8.28
C TRP A 87 -11.12 4.17 7.50
N ALA A 88 -10.53 2.97 7.43
CA ALA A 88 -11.03 1.87 6.61
C ALA A 88 -11.53 0.66 7.43
N SER A 89 -11.06 0.47 8.67
CA SER A 89 -11.19 -0.77 9.44
C SER A 89 -12.63 -1.30 9.57
N SER A 90 -13.61 -0.41 9.72
CA SER A 90 -15.03 -0.78 9.89
C SER A 90 -15.76 -1.08 8.57
N THR A 91 -15.18 -0.71 7.42
CA THR A 91 -15.86 -0.76 6.11
C THR A 91 -15.09 -1.51 5.04
N LEU A 92 -13.83 -1.87 5.32
CA LEU A 92 -12.96 -2.60 4.43
C LEU A 92 -13.52 -3.98 4.12
N LYS A 93 -13.63 -4.28 2.82
CA LYS A 93 -14.03 -5.57 2.29
C LYS A 93 -13.03 -5.98 1.22
N TRP A 94 -12.38 -7.10 1.43
CA TRP A 94 -11.52 -7.72 0.42
C TRP A 94 -12.35 -8.44 -0.64
N CYS A 95 -11.92 -8.39 -1.89
CA CYS A 95 -12.48 -9.21 -2.95
C CYS A 95 -12.12 -10.69 -2.70
N GLN A 96 -13.09 -11.59 -2.85
CA GLN A 96 -12.83 -13.03 -2.93
C GLN A 96 -12.43 -13.36 -4.37
N PHE A 97 -11.38 -14.15 -4.54
CA PHE A 97 -10.97 -14.74 -5.81
C PHE A 97 -11.49 -16.17 -5.91
#